data_AF-A0A957W2N2-F1
#
_entry.id   AF-A0A957W2N2-F1
#
_cell.length_a   1.000
_cell.length_b   1.000
_cell.length_c   1.000
_cell.angle_alpha   90.00
_cell.angle_beta   90.00
_cell.angle_gamma   90.00
#
_symmetry.space_group_name_H-M   'P 1'
#
loop_
_entity.id
_entity.type
_entity.pdbx_description
1 polymer ?
#
loop_
_entity_poly.entity_id
_entity_poly.type
_entity_poly.pdbx_seq_one_letter_code
_entity_poly.pdbx_strand_id
1 'polypeptide(L)'
;PGQALVYSRLAPAYAEAYNLGPALICDRQALSLYRQINNRAKLGDAHNNLAETYVLLGAYEQAREHTLKSLDFYRQQGYKTYEANTLSLYALILDRLDQTEPAEKQYRASIAAQKALKVNFSLRFSLLYWGDFQLRVGRLTEAELTLDEAKALNDDVPHMRLTTQAKQAKVYLAQGKREAALALADAVWREIEPTGGAGLPLPLNTLDECCSVFQACEDSRAKVVLQLAANVLKRTATKIDDPEMRASFLNNVPVNRQLQAAWQRGRVETMEL
;
A
#
# COMPACT_ATOMS: atom_id res chain seq x y z
N PRO A 1 26.19 -7.46 15.68
CA PRO A 1 25.47 -6.15 15.70
C PRO A 1 25.33 -5.49 14.32
N GLY A 2 26.41 -5.37 13.54
CA GLY A 2 26.41 -4.67 12.25
C GLY A 2 25.52 -5.31 11.17
N GLN A 3 25.56 -6.63 11.01
CA GLN A 3 24.76 -7.33 9.99
C GLN A 3 23.25 -7.17 10.18
N ALA A 4 22.75 -7.23 11.43
CA ALA A 4 21.32 -7.01 11.71
C ALA A 4 20.86 -5.61 11.31
N LEU A 5 21.71 -4.60 11.56
CA LEU A 5 21.44 -3.23 11.15
C LEU A 5 21.41 -3.09 9.62
N VAL A 6 22.31 -3.75 8.91
CA VAL A 6 22.31 -3.77 7.44
C VAL A 6 21.00 -4.33 6.90
N TYR A 7 20.57 -5.51 7.37
CA TYR A 7 19.30 -6.09 6.94
C TYR A 7 18.08 -5.23 7.27
N SER A 8 18.03 -4.66 8.48
CA SER A 8 16.93 -3.77 8.91
C SER A 8 16.81 -2.48 8.09
N ARG A 9 17.90 -2.05 7.43
CA ARG A 9 17.93 -0.88 6.55
C ARG A 9 17.64 -1.25 5.09
N LEU A 10 18.03 -2.45 4.66
CA LEU A 10 17.77 -2.93 3.31
C LEU A 10 16.30 -3.31 3.09
N ALA A 11 15.62 -3.85 4.09
CA ALA A 11 14.24 -4.30 3.94
C ALA A 11 13.26 -3.17 3.52
N PRO A 12 13.23 -1.99 4.17
CA PRO A 12 12.41 -0.88 3.72
C PRO A 12 12.79 -0.39 2.31
N ALA A 13 14.09 -0.31 2.00
CA ALA A 13 14.55 0.08 0.67
C ALA A 13 14.11 -0.91 -0.42
N TYR A 14 14.14 -2.21 -0.14
CA TYR A 14 13.60 -3.23 -1.05
C TYR A 14 12.08 -3.16 -1.16
N ALA A 15 11.36 -2.92 -0.07
CA ALA A 15 9.91 -2.76 -0.07
C ALA A 15 9.47 -1.51 -0.86
N GLU A 16 10.16 -0.38 -0.69
CA GLU A 16 9.97 0.85 -1.48
C GLU A 16 10.26 0.63 -2.97
N ALA A 17 11.27 -0.18 -3.29
CA ALA A 17 11.56 -0.63 -4.66
C ALA A 17 10.65 -1.78 -5.13
N TYR A 18 9.62 -2.13 -4.35
CA TYR A 18 8.64 -3.18 -4.62
C TYR A 18 9.27 -4.58 -4.90
N ASN A 19 10.42 -4.84 -4.29
CA ASN A 19 11.15 -6.11 -4.28
C ASN A 19 10.81 -6.91 -3.02
N LEU A 20 9.58 -7.44 -2.96
CA LEU A 20 9.00 -7.99 -1.74
C LEU A 20 9.66 -9.28 -1.22
N GLY A 21 10.16 -10.14 -2.10
CA GLY A 21 10.88 -11.35 -1.70
C GLY A 21 12.18 -11.03 -0.94
N PRO A 22 13.09 -10.24 -1.53
CA PRO A 22 14.29 -9.77 -0.83
C PRO A 22 13.99 -8.99 0.47
N ALA A 23 12.94 -8.16 0.49
CA ALA A 23 12.51 -7.47 1.70
C ALA A 23 12.16 -8.46 2.83
N LEU A 24 11.34 -9.47 2.53
CA LEU A 24 10.94 -10.49 3.50
C LEU A 24 12.13 -11.28 4.06
N ILE A 25 13.10 -11.63 3.21
CA ILE A 25 14.32 -12.33 3.63
C ILE A 25 15.11 -11.44 4.60
N CYS A 26 15.31 -10.17 4.25
CA CYS A 26 16.03 -9.22 5.10
C CYS A 26 15.32 -9.01 6.45
N ASP A 27 14.01 -8.84 6.47
CA ASP A 27 13.24 -8.68 7.72
C ASP A 27 13.34 -9.91 8.62
N ARG A 28 13.18 -11.12 8.06
CA ARG A 28 13.31 -12.39 8.81
C ARG A 28 14.72 -12.54 9.39
N GLN A 29 15.76 -12.19 8.63
CA GLN A 29 17.14 -12.24 9.08
C GLN A 29 17.43 -11.20 10.18
N ALA A 30 16.97 -9.96 10.01
CA ALA A 30 17.11 -8.91 11.02
C ALA A 30 16.43 -9.34 12.34
N LEU A 31 15.20 -9.84 12.27
CA LEU A 31 14.45 -10.31 13.44
C LEU A 31 15.19 -11.45 14.17
N SER A 32 15.67 -12.45 13.43
CA SER A 32 16.44 -13.57 13.98
C SER A 32 17.71 -13.10 14.70
N LEU A 33 18.48 -12.21 14.07
CA LEU A 33 19.71 -11.68 14.66
C LEU A 33 19.43 -10.83 15.89
N TYR A 34 18.40 -9.96 15.86
CA TYR A 34 18.03 -9.16 17.03
C TYR A 34 17.56 -10.02 18.21
N ARG A 35 16.91 -11.16 17.93
CA ARG A 35 16.56 -12.15 18.95
C ARG A 35 17.82 -12.79 19.55
N GLN A 36 18.78 -13.21 18.73
CA GLN A 36 20.02 -13.83 19.19
C GLN A 36 20.84 -12.92 20.10
N ILE A 37 20.87 -11.61 19.81
CA ILE A 37 21.60 -10.63 20.63
C ILE A 37 20.74 -10.01 21.74
N ASN A 38 19.53 -10.51 21.98
CA ASN A 38 18.58 -10.01 22.98
C ASN A 38 18.32 -8.48 22.92
N ASN A 39 18.34 -7.89 21.72
CA ASN A 39 18.09 -6.46 21.55
C ASN A 39 16.58 -6.19 21.46
N ARG A 40 15.94 -6.05 22.64
CA ARG A 40 14.49 -5.83 22.75
C ARG A 40 14.00 -4.61 21.96
N ALA A 41 14.78 -3.53 21.92
CA ALA A 41 14.42 -2.33 21.18
C ALA A 41 14.29 -2.59 19.68
N LYS A 42 15.28 -3.28 19.12
CA LYS A 42 15.29 -3.62 17.70
C LYS A 42 14.35 -4.75 17.31
N LEU A 43 13.91 -5.57 18.26
CA LEU A 43 12.84 -6.54 18.04
C LEU A 43 11.49 -5.86 17.74
N GLY A 44 11.18 -4.74 18.41
CA GLY A 44 9.97 -3.94 18.12
C GLY A 44 9.96 -3.42 16.68
N ASP A 45 11.06 -2.77 16.28
CA ASP A 45 11.25 -2.26 14.91
C ASP A 45 11.16 -3.38 13.87
N ALA A 46 11.86 -4.50 14.10
CA ALA A 46 11.85 -5.63 13.18
C ALA A 46 10.47 -6.27 13.03
N HIS A 47 9.67 -6.31 14.10
CA HIS A 47 8.27 -6.76 14.02
C HIS A 47 7.41 -5.80 13.20
N ASN A 48 7.58 -4.49 13.34
CA ASN A 48 6.85 -3.52 12.53
C ASN A 48 7.19 -3.66 11.04
N ASN A 49 8.47 -3.72 10.68
CA ASN A 49 8.89 -3.86 9.28
C ASN A 49 8.38 -5.16 8.65
N LEU A 50 8.49 -6.28 9.38
CA LEU A 50 8.01 -7.56 8.91
C LEU A 50 6.48 -7.55 8.70
N ALA A 51 5.73 -6.82 9.54
CA ALA A 51 4.30 -6.64 9.34
C ALA A 51 3.99 -5.85 8.06
N GLU A 52 4.72 -4.77 7.77
CA GLU A 52 4.57 -4.00 6.53
C GLU A 52 4.82 -4.88 5.30
N THR A 53 5.92 -5.65 5.31
CA THR A 53 6.24 -6.59 4.24
C THR A 53 5.14 -7.64 4.07
N TYR A 54 4.60 -8.20 5.16
CA TYR A 54 3.48 -9.15 5.08
C TYR A 54 2.19 -8.53 4.56
N VAL A 55 1.90 -7.26 4.86
CA VAL A 55 0.75 -6.54 4.26
C VAL A 55 0.90 -6.45 2.74
N LEU A 56 2.09 -6.08 2.25
CA LEU A 56 2.37 -5.99 0.81
C LEU A 56 2.27 -7.36 0.12
N LEU A 57 2.59 -8.45 0.83
CA LEU A 57 2.46 -9.83 0.36
C LEU A 57 1.03 -10.40 0.53
N GLY A 58 0.08 -9.64 1.07
CA GLY A 58 -1.28 -10.13 1.33
C GLY A 58 -1.38 -11.17 2.45
N ALA A 59 -0.33 -11.33 3.25
CA ALA A 59 -0.22 -12.27 4.37
C ALA A 59 -0.75 -11.60 5.65
N TYR A 60 -2.03 -11.21 5.62
CA TYR A 60 -2.62 -10.30 6.61
C TYR A 60 -2.66 -10.86 8.04
N GLU A 61 -2.78 -12.16 8.20
CA GLU A 61 -2.76 -12.80 9.51
C GLU A 61 -1.36 -12.78 10.14
N GLN A 62 -0.31 -13.10 9.37
CA GLN A 62 1.07 -12.92 9.82
C GLN A 62 1.38 -11.44 10.12
N ALA A 63 0.89 -10.53 9.27
CA ALA A 63 1.03 -9.10 9.51
C ALA A 63 0.39 -8.67 10.83
N ARG A 64 -0.82 -9.18 11.14
CA ARG A 64 -1.53 -8.92 12.40
C ARG A 64 -0.71 -9.36 13.60
N GLU A 65 -0.18 -10.57 13.59
CA GLU A 65 0.63 -11.11 14.69
C GLU A 65 1.85 -10.20 14.99
N HIS A 66 2.57 -9.82 13.95
CA HIS A 66 3.76 -8.97 14.09
C HIS A 66 3.42 -7.53 14.50
N THR A 67 2.33 -6.98 13.98
CA THR A 67 1.83 -5.65 14.35
C THR A 67 1.44 -5.58 15.83
N LEU A 68 0.80 -6.63 16.37
CA LEU A 68 0.45 -6.67 17.78
C LEU A 68 1.69 -6.72 18.69
N LYS A 69 2.73 -7.45 18.27
CA LYS A 69 4.02 -7.50 18.98
C LYS A 69 4.74 -6.15 18.99
N SER A 70 4.75 -5.43 17.86
CA SER A 70 5.35 -4.09 17.81
C SER A 70 4.53 -3.05 18.60
N LEU A 71 3.20 -3.11 18.55
CA LEU A 71 2.33 -2.25 19.36
C LEU A 71 2.55 -2.43 20.86
N ASP A 72 2.58 -3.68 21.34
CA ASP A 72 2.84 -3.98 22.75
C ASP A 72 4.20 -3.41 23.18
N PHE A 73 5.24 -3.62 22.35
CA PHE A 73 6.55 -3.05 22.59
C PHE A 73 6.53 -1.52 22.66
N TYR A 74 5.99 -0.83 21.65
CA TYR A 74 5.98 0.63 21.62
C TYR A 74 5.16 1.25 22.76
N ARG A 75 4.09 0.58 23.21
CA ARG A 75 3.32 0.99 24.39
C ARG A 75 4.13 0.88 25.67
N GLN A 76 4.79 -0.25 25.89
CA GLN A 76 5.63 -0.47 27.07
C GLN A 76 6.76 0.57 27.17
N GLN A 77 7.32 0.99 26.04
CA GLN A 77 8.39 1.99 25.99
C GLN A 77 7.91 3.44 25.94
N GLY A 78 6.59 3.68 25.82
CA GLY A 78 6.06 5.03 25.67
C GLY A 78 6.40 5.70 24.33
N TYR A 79 6.71 4.92 23.29
CA TYR A 79 7.10 5.40 21.96
C TYR A 79 5.87 5.82 21.14
N LYS A 80 5.27 6.96 21.49
CA LYS A 80 3.96 7.41 20.98
C LYS A 80 3.89 7.63 19.47
N THR A 81 4.94 8.14 18.85
CA THR A 81 4.99 8.29 17.38
C THR A 81 4.93 6.93 16.68
N TYR A 82 5.73 5.97 17.14
CA TYR A 82 5.76 4.63 16.56
C TYR A 82 4.46 3.88 16.84
N GLU A 83 3.91 3.98 18.05
CA GLU A 83 2.59 3.45 18.39
C GLU A 83 1.51 3.96 17.42
N ALA A 84 1.45 5.27 17.17
CA ALA A 84 0.46 5.86 16.27
C ALA A 84 0.61 5.38 14.82
N ASN A 85 1.85 5.21 14.34
CA ASN A 85 2.12 4.70 13.00
C ASN A 85 1.70 3.23 12.86
N THR A 86 2.09 2.40 13.82
CA THR A 86 1.73 0.98 13.83
C THR A 86 0.21 0.77 13.97
N LEU A 87 -0.51 1.67 14.65
CA LEU A 87 -1.98 1.64 14.66
C LEU A 87 -2.59 1.85 13.28
N SER A 88 -2.00 2.71 12.42
CA SER A 88 -2.48 2.87 11.04
C SER A 88 -2.25 1.61 10.21
N LEU A 89 -1.11 0.93 10.39
CA LEU A 89 -0.84 -0.35 9.73
C LEU A 89 -1.82 -1.42 10.22
N TYR A 90 -2.11 -1.45 11.53
CA TYR A 90 -3.09 -2.36 12.10
C TYR A 90 -4.49 -2.13 11.53
N ALA A 91 -4.88 -0.86 11.37
CA ALA A 91 -6.15 -0.49 10.76
C ALA A 91 -6.26 -1.03 9.32
N LEU A 92 -5.20 -0.90 8.52
CA LEU A 92 -5.13 -1.46 7.17
C LEU A 92 -5.23 -2.99 7.17
N ILE A 93 -4.58 -3.67 8.11
CA ILE A 93 -4.66 -5.13 8.25
C ILE A 93 -6.09 -5.56 8.58
N LEU A 94 -6.73 -4.89 9.54
CA LEU A 94 -8.13 -5.15 9.90
C LEU A 94 -9.06 -4.92 8.71
N ASP A 95 -8.84 -3.86 7.95
CA ASP A 95 -9.59 -3.55 6.73
C ASP A 95 -9.46 -4.67 5.69
N ARG A 96 -8.25 -5.16 5.45
CA ARG A 96 -7.97 -6.26 4.52
C ARG A 96 -8.46 -7.63 5.00
N LEU A 97 -8.77 -7.76 6.29
CA LEU A 97 -9.42 -8.92 6.90
C LEU A 97 -10.95 -8.73 7.03
N ASP A 98 -11.52 -7.74 6.33
CA ASP A 98 -12.95 -7.40 6.33
C ASP A 98 -13.52 -7.01 7.71
N GLN A 99 -12.65 -6.65 8.66
CA GLN A 99 -13.03 -6.21 10.01
C GLN A 99 -13.29 -4.69 10.01
N THR A 100 -14.39 -4.29 9.36
CA THR A 100 -14.70 -2.88 9.04
C THR A 100 -14.78 -1.99 10.28
N GLU A 101 -15.56 -2.35 11.30
CA GLU A 101 -15.70 -1.53 12.51
C GLU A 101 -14.40 -1.41 13.33
N PRO A 102 -13.68 -2.52 13.62
CA PRO A 102 -12.35 -2.43 14.23
C PRO A 102 -11.37 -1.57 13.42
N ALA A 103 -11.34 -1.70 12.09
CA ALA A 103 -10.46 -0.93 11.22
C ALA A 103 -10.72 0.57 11.34
N GLU A 104 -11.98 1.00 11.24
CA GLU A 104 -12.37 2.41 11.40
C GLU A 104 -11.92 2.98 12.75
N LYS A 105 -12.13 2.21 13.83
CA LYS A 105 -11.66 2.63 15.17
C LYS A 105 -10.16 2.87 15.20
N GLN A 106 -9.37 1.97 14.60
CA GLN A 106 -7.90 2.11 14.60
C GLN A 106 -7.42 3.25 13.69
N TYR A 107 -8.02 3.46 12.51
CA TYR A 107 -7.70 4.59 11.63
C TYR A 107 -7.94 5.93 12.34
N ARG A 108 -9.10 6.08 12.99
CA ARG A 108 -9.42 7.30 13.76
C ARG A 108 -8.40 7.53 14.88
N ALA A 109 -8.06 6.48 15.62
CA ALA A 109 -7.09 6.57 16.70
C ALA A 109 -5.68 6.93 16.20
N SER A 110 -5.20 6.31 15.12
CA SER A 110 -3.88 6.59 14.55
C SER A 110 -3.78 8.02 14.03
N ILE A 111 -4.77 8.47 13.24
CA ILE A 111 -4.78 9.81 12.65
C ILE A 111 -4.87 10.88 13.73
N ALA A 112 -5.76 10.71 14.73
CA ALA A 112 -5.87 11.66 15.84
C ALA A 112 -4.56 11.78 16.62
N ALA A 113 -3.90 10.65 16.92
CA ALA A 113 -2.61 10.64 17.60
C ALA A 113 -1.51 11.29 16.75
N GLN A 114 -1.44 10.98 15.46
CA GLN A 114 -0.45 11.56 14.54
C GLN A 114 -0.62 13.08 14.39
N LYS A 115 -1.86 13.57 14.31
CA LYS A 115 -2.16 15.02 14.30
C LYS A 115 -1.72 15.68 15.59
N ALA A 116 -2.03 15.10 16.75
CA ALA A 116 -1.61 15.63 18.05
C ALA A 116 -0.07 15.68 18.19
N LEU A 117 0.63 14.69 17.64
CA LEU A 117 2.10 14.60 17.65
C LEU A 117 2.77 15.40 16.52
N LYS A 118 1.99 15.98 15.59
CA LYS A 118 2.47 16.74 14.42
C LYS A 118 3.43 15.94 13.52
N VAL A 119 3.18 14.64 13.36
CA VAL A 119 4.03 13.72 12.56
C VAL A 119 3.53 13.61 11.11
N ASN A 120 3.69 14.69 10.35
CA ASN A 120 3.17 14.82 8.99
C ASN A 120 3.65 13.72 8.03
N PHE A 121 4.90 13.26 8.19
CA PHE A 121 5.47 12.21 7.34
C PHE A 121 4.64 10.93 7.36
N SER A 122 4.16 10.49 8.53
CA SER A 122 3.39 9.25 8.67
C SER A 122 1.89 9.47 8.52
N LEU A 123 1.42 10.67 8.85
CA LEU A 123 0.04 11.09 8.65
C LEU A 123 -0.39 10.96 7.19
N ARG A 124 0.46 11.33 6.24
CA ARG A 124 0.13 11.26 4.80
C ARG A 124 -0.24 9.86 4.32
N PHE A 125 0.47 8.83 4.78
CA PHE A 125 0.16 7.43 4.44
C PHE A 125 -1.15 6.99 5.08
N SER A 126 -1.33 7.37 6.34
CA SER A 126 -2.53 7.04 7.11
C SER A 126 -3.79 7.66 6.48
N LEU A 127 -3.70 8.89 5.98
CA LEU A 127 -4.77 9.56 5.24
C LEU A 127 -5.05 8.87 3.90
N LEU A 128 -4.02 8.42 3.16
CA LEU A 128 -4.23 7.67 1.91
C LEU A 128 -4.98 6.35 2.15
N TYR A 129 -4.61 5.60 3.20
CA TYR A 129 -5.30 4.38 3.57
C TYR A 129 -6.73 4.66 4.09
N TRP A 130 -6.91 5.73 4.85
CA TRP A 130 -8.22 6.11 5.36
C TRP A 130 -9.17 6.58 4.24
N GLY A 131 -8.68 7.35 3.26
CA GLY A 131 -9.46 7.75 2.10
C GLY A 131 -9.86 6.55 1.23
N ASP A 132 -8.96 5.58 1.05
CA ASP A 132 -9.25 4.29 0.39
C ASP A 132 -10.34 3.50 1.11
N PHE A 133 -10.24 3.42 2.44
CA PHE A 133 -11.26 2.80 3.29
C PHE A 133 -12.61 3.50 3.15
N GLN A 134 -12.65 4.83 3.22
CA GLN A 134 -13.87 5.63 3.11
C GLN A 134 -14.54 5.47 1.75
N LEU A 135 -13.75 5.45 0.68
CA LEU A 135 -14.23 5.15 -0.67
C LEU A 135 -14.87 3.75 -0.72
N ARG A 136 -14.21 2.73 -0.19
CA ARG A 136 -14.71 1.34 -0.16
C ARG A 136 -16.04 1.21 0.57
N VAL A 137 -16.22 1.93 1.68
CA VAL A 137 -17.49 1.92 2.46
C VAL A 137 -18.52 2.93 1.93
N GLY A 138 -18.27 3.58 0.79
CA GLY A 138 -19.22 4.48 0.12
C GLY A 138 -19.32 5.90 0.72
N ARG A 139 -18.41 6.29 1.63
CA ARG A 139 -18.37 7.63 2.24
C ARG A 139 -17.59 8.61 1.35
N LEU A 140 -18.13 8.87 0.16
CA LEU A 140 -17.41 9.56 -0.92
C LEU A 140 -16.99 10.99 -0.56
N THR A 141 -17.85 11.77 0.11
CA THR A 141 -17.51 13.14 0.52
C THR A 141 -16.41 13.16 1.57
N GLU A 142 -16.45 12.25 2.54
CA GLU A 142 -15.38 12.16 3.53
C GLU A 142 -14.06 11.69 2.91
N ALA A 143 -14.12 10.76 1.94
CA ALA A 143 -12.95 10.31 1.19
C ALA A 143 -12.29 11.46 0.42
N GLU A 144 -13.08 12.31 -0.25
CA GLU A 144 -12.59 13.51 -0.96
C GLU A 144 -11.85 14.45 0.01
N LEU A 145 -12.47 14.81 1.13
CA LEU A 145 -11.85 15.67 2.15
C LEU A 145 -10.55 15.08 2.74
N THR A 146 -10.55 13.79 3.04
CA THR A 146 -9.35 13.09 3.55
C THR A 146 -8.23 13.11 2.52
N LEU A 147 -8.53 12.88 1.24
CA LEU A 147 -7.52 12.87 0.18
C LEU A 147 -7.02 14.28 -0.17
N ASP A 148 -7.84 15.31 0.00
CA ASP A 148 -7.40 16.72 -0.09
C ASP A 148 -6.40 17.05 1.03
N GLU A 149 -6.66 16.57 2.25
CA GLU A 149 -5.69 16.70 3.35
C GLU A 149 -4.40 15.93 3.05
N ALA A 150 -4.49 14.71 2.49
CA ALA A 150 -3.32 13.93 2.09
C ALA A 150 -2.50 14.66 0.99
N LYS A 151 -3.19 15.26 0.02
CA LYS A 151 -2.56 16.01 -1.09
C LYS A 151 -1.72 17.17 -0.57
N ALA A 152 -2.24 17.95 0.38
CA ALA A 152 -1.51 19.06 0.98
C ALA A 152 -0.18 18.63 1.65
N LEU A 153 -0.07 17.36 2.08
CA LEU A 153 1.14 16.78 2.67
C LEU A 153 2.06 16.07 1.65
N ASN A 154 1.61 15.89 0.42
CA ASN A 154 2.27 15.08 -0.61
C ASN A 154 2.73 15.87 -1.83
N ASP A 155 2.31 17.13 -1.99
CA ASP A 155 2.56 17.92 -3.20
C ASP A 155 4.06 18.07 -3.53
N ASP A 156 4.94 18.04 -2.52
CA ASP A 156 6.39 18.14 -2.66
C ASP A 156 7.09 16.79 -2.94
N VAL A 157 6.39 15.67 -2.81
CA VAL A 157 6.93 14.31 -3.02
C VAL A 157 6.28 13.68 -4.26
N PRO A 158 6.96 13.70 -5.43
CA PRO A 158 6.33 13.37 -6.72
C PRO A 158 5.56 12.04 -6.75
N HIS A 159 6.16 10.96 -6.27
CA HIS A 159 5.51 9.64 -6.30
C HIS A 159 4.29 9.55 -5.35
N MET A 160 4.32 10.28 -4.23
CA MET A 160 3.19 10.35 -3.30
C MET A 160 2.06 11.23 -3.87
N ARG A 161 2.41 12.34 -4.53
CA ARG A 161 1.46 13.18 -5.26
C ARG A 161 0.72 12.35 -6.31
N LEU A 162 1.42 11.58 -7.14
CA LEU A 162 0.81 10.72 -8.17
C LEU A 162 -0.14 9.68 -7.57
N THR A 163 0.28 9.00 -6.50
CA THR A 163 -0.57 8.03 -5.79
C THR A 163 -1.82 8.70 -5.22
N THR A 164 -1.69 9.90 -4.66
CA THR A 164 -2.82 10.66 -4.10
C THR A 164 -3.81 11.06 -5.20
N GLN A 165 -3.30 11.57 -6.32
CA GLN A 165 -4.12 11.99 -7.46
C GLN A 165 -4.86 10.81 -8.11
N ALA A 166 -4.23 9.63 -8.23
CA ALA A 166 -4.89 8.43 -8.73
C ALA A 166 -6.06 8.01 -7.82
N LYS A 167 -5.88 8.07 -6.50
CA LYS A 167 -6.96 7.80 -5.54
C LYS A 167 -8.09 8.83 -5.61
N GLN A 168 -7.77 10.13 -5.74
CA GLN A 168 -8.76 11.18 -5.95
C GLN A 168 -9.56 10.95 -7.24
N ALA A 169 -8.90 10.52 -8.33
CA ALA A 169 -9.57 10.21 -9.59
C ALA A 169 -10.60 9.07 -9.40
N LYS A 170 -10.27 8.06 -8.61
CA LYS A 170 -11.19 6.98 -8.25
C LYS A 170 -12.37 7.46 -7.41
N VAL A 171 -12.17 8.39 -6.48
CA VAL A 171 -13.26 9.02 -5.71
C VAL A 171 -14.17 9.83 -6.63
N TYR A 172 -13.62 10.66 -7.50
CA TYR A 172 -14.40 11.43 -8.49
C TYR A 172 -15.21 10.53 -9.42
N LEU A 173 -14.63 9.41 -9.86
CA LEU A 173 -15.35 8.42 -10.64
C LEU A 173 -16.54 7.86 -9.87
N ALA A 174 -16.35 7.48 -8.60
CA ALA A 174 -17.42 6.95 -7.75
C ALA A 174 -18.53 7.99 -7.47
N GLN A 175 -18.19 9.28 -7.48
CA GLN A 175 -19.14 10.40 -7.39
C GLN A 175 -19.87 10.72 -8.70
N GLY A 176 -19.55 10.01 -9.81
CA GLY A 176 -20.10 10.29 -11.13
C GLY A 176 -19.46 11.48 -11.85
N LYS A 177 -18.43 12.12 -11.28
CA LYS A 177 -17.66 13.23 -11.87
C LYS A 177 -16.67 12.69 -12.93
N ARG A 178 -17.19 12.06 -14.00
CA ARG A 178 -16.37 11.33 -15.00
C ARG A 178 -15.30 12.19 -15.66
N GLU A 179 -15.64 13.41 -16.09
CA GLU A 179 -14.67 14.32 -16.73
C GLU A 179 -13.52 14.69 -15.80
N ALA A 180 -13.82 15.03 -14.54
CA ALA A 180 -12.82 15.36 -13.54
C ALA A 180 -11.94 14.15 -13.18
N ALA A 181 -12.54 12.96 -13.07
CA ALA A 181 -11.81 11.71 -12.87
C ALA A 181 -10.85 11.44 -14.02
N LEU A 182 -11.32 11.55 -15.26
CA LEU A 182 -10.54 11.30 -16.47
C LEU A 182 -9.38 12.30 -16.62
N ALA A 183 -9.62 13.59 -16.38
CA ALA A 183 -8.59 14.62 -16.44
C ALA A 183 -7.48 14.36 -15.41
N LEU A 184 -7.84 13.93 -14.21
CA LEU A 184 -6.87 13.63 -13.16
C LEU A 184 -6.08 12.34 -13.45
N ALA A 185 -6.75 11.29 -13.95
CA ALA A 185 -6.08 10.07 -14.38
C ALA A 185 -5.15 10.30 -15.58
N ASP A 186 -5.53 11.17 -16.53
CA ASP A 186 -4.66 11.59 -17.65
C ASP A 186 -3.39 12.28 -17.14
N ALA A 187 -3.53 13.24 -16.22
CA ALA A 187 -2.39 13.94 -15.64
C ALA A 187 -1.41 12.97 -14.95
N VAL A 188 -1.94 12.01 -14.17
CA VAL A 188 -1.13 10.97 -13.52
C VAL A 188 -0.46 10.07 -14.56
N TRP A 189 -1.19 9.63 -15.59
CA TRP A 189 -0.67 8.73 -16.61
C TRP A 189 0.48 9.34 -17.41
N ARG A 190 0.40 10.63 -17.77
CA ARG A 190 1.46 11.33 -18.52
C ARG A 190 2.83 11.31 -17.81
N GLU A 191 2.84 11.24 -16.48
CA GLU A 191 4.07 11.16 -15.70
C GLU A 191 4.55 9.71 -15.49
N ILE A 192 3.62 8.76 -15.46
CA ILE A 192 3.91 7.33 -15.23
C ILE A 192 4.34 6.60 -16.50
N GLU A 193 3.72 6.92 -17.64
CA GLU A 193 3.95 6.25 -18.91
C GLU A 193 5.43 6.24 -19.34
N PRO A 194 6.17 7.36 -19.30
CA PRO A 194 7.57 7.39 -19.74
C PRO A 194 8.50 6.56 -18.83
N THR A 195 8.13 6.38 -17.55
CA THR A 195 8.93 5.64 -16.57
C THR A 195 8.56 4.16 -16.51
N GLY A 196 7.46 3.75 -17.18
CA GLY A 196 6.90 2.41 -17.05
C GLY A 196 6.50 2.08 -15.60
N GLY A 197 6.10 3.09 -14.82
CA GLY A 197 5.75 2.96 -13.41
C GLY A 197 6.92 2.74 -12.46
N ALA A 198 8.16 2.94 -12.90
CA ALA A 198 9.33 2.86 -12.04
C ALA A 198 9.34 3.98 -10.99
N GLY A 199 9.71 3.65 -9.75
CA GLY A 199 9.84 4.63 -8.65
C GLY A 199 8.55 4.98 -7.92
N LEU A 200 7.41 4.36 -8.25
CA LEU A 200 6.20 4.44 -7.45
C LEU A 200 6.29 3.50 -6.24
N PRO A 201 5.89 3.92 -5.03
CA PRO A 201 5.95 3.06 -3.84
C PRO A 201 4.90 1.94 -3.87
N LEU A 202 3.73 2.20 -4.48
CA LEU A 202 2.63 1.24 -4.67
C LEU A 202 2.17 1.28 -6.13
N PRO A 203 3.02 0.81 -7.07
CA PRO A 203 2.79 1.00 -8.50
C PRO A 203 1.49 0.33 -8.95
N LEU A 204 1.16 -0.85 -8.40
CA LEU A 204 -0.02 -1.60 -8.81
C LEU A 204 -1.33 -0.93 -8.41
N ASN A 205 -1.40 -0.33 -7.22
CA ASN A 205 -2.56 0.47 -6.80
C ASN A 205 -2.77 1.63 -7.77
N THR A 206 -1.72 2.45 -7.95
CA THR A 206 -1.77 3.66 -8.78
C THR A 206 -2.22 3.34 -10.22
N LEU A 207 -1.66 2.26 -10.78
CA LEU A 207 -2.00 1.80 -12.12
C LEU A 207 -3.43 1.24 -12.21
N ASP A 208 -3.91 0.51 -11.21
CA ASP A 208 -5.28 0.00 -11.16
C ASP A 208 -6.31 1.12 -11.02
N GLU A 209 -6.02 2.13 -10.21
CA GLU A 209 -6.86 3.32 -10.04
C GLU A 209 -6.99 4.07 -11.37
N CYS A 210 -5.89 4.33 -12.07
CA CYS A 210 -5.91 4.90 -13.42
C CYS A 210 -6.65 4.00 -14.43
N CYS A 211 -6.34 2.71 -14.45
CA CYS A 211 -6.96 1.74 -15.35
C CYS A 211 -8.48 1.72 -15.18
N SER A 212 -8.96 1.70 -13.94
CA SER A 212 -10.37 1.73 -13.62
C SER A 212 -11.08 2.98 -14.15
N VAL A 213 -10.44 4.15 -14.03
CA VAL A 213 -10.99 5.41 -14.54
C VAL A 213 -11.06 5.39 -16.06
N PHE A 214 -9.98 4.98 -16.73
CA PHE A 214 -9.96 4.86 -18.19
C PHE A 214 -11.01 3.87 -18.70
N GLN A 215 -11.16 2.71 -18.05
CA GLN A 215 -12.19 1.72 -18.41
C GLN A 215 -13.61 2.30 -18.28
N ALA A 216 -13.91 2.96 -17.17
CA ALA A 216 -15.23 3.53 -16.93
C ALA A 216 -15.56 4.72 -17.84
N CYS A 217 -14.55 5.33 -18.45
CA CYS A 217 -14.67 6.41 -19.44
C CYS A 217 -14.52 5.92 -20.89
N GLU A 218 -14.45 4.60 -21.12
CA GLU A 218 -14.26 3.99 -22.45
C GLU A 218 -13.00 4.50 -23.19
N ASP A 219 -11.96 4.87 -22.42
CA ASP A 219 -10.71 5.39 -22.94
C ASP A 219 -9.78 4.25 -23.37
N SER A 220 -9.22 4.36 -24.58
CA SER A 220 -8.37 3.31 -25.18
C SER A 220 -7.11 3.01 -24.38
N ARG A 221 -6.63 3.97 -23.57
CA ARG A 221 -5.45 3.79 -22.70
C ARG A 221 -5.68 2.75 -21.61
N ALA A 222 -6.92 2.44 -21.27
CA ALA A 222 -7.26 1.36 -20.32
C ALA A 222 -6.48 0.07 -20.60
N LYS A 223 -6.36 -0.32 -21.88
CA LYS A 223 -5.64 -1.53 -22.28
C LYS A 223 -4.13 -1.40 -22.04
N VAL A 224 -3.56 -0.24 -22.32
CA VAL A 224 -2.13 0.05 -22.15
C VAL A 224 -1.75 0.06 -20.66
N VAL A 225 -2.56 0.72 -19.82
CA VAL A 225 -2.34 0.75 -18.38
C VAL A 225 -2.47 -0.64 -17.77
N LEU A 226 -3.49 -1.42 -18.16
CA LEU A 226 -3.68 -2.79 -17.71
C LEU A 226 -2.49 -3.69 -18.10
N GLN A 227 -1.99 -3.54 -19.32
CA GLN A 227 -0.81 -4.26 -19.79
C GLN A 227 0.43 -3.93 -18.96
N LEU A 228 0.65 -2.66 -18.64
CA LEU A 228 1.75 -2.23 -17.80
C LEU A 228 1.60 -2.79 -16.37
N ALA A 229 0.41 -2.69 -15.79
CA ALA A 229 0.11 -3.23 -14.46
C ALA A 229 0.35 -4.74 -14.38
N ALA A 230 -0.10 -5.50 -15.40
CA ALA A 230 0.15 -6.94 -15.49
C ALA A 230 1.65 -7.28 -15.59
N ASN A 231 2.42 -6.48 -16.33
CA ASN A 231 3.87 -6.65 -16.45
C ASN A 231 4.59 -6.34 -15.13
N VAL A 232 4.19 -5.29 -14.41
CA VAL A 232 4.70 -4.98 -13.06
C VAL A 232 4.36 -6.12 -12.11
N LEU A 233 3.10 -6.58 -12.08
CA LEU A 233 2.64 -7.66 -11.22
C LEU A 233 3.44 -8.95 -11.45
N LYS A 234 3.62 -9.34 -12.72
CA LYS A 234 4.40 -10.52 -13.09
C LYS A 234 5.86 -10.39 -12.65
N ARG A 235 6.52 -9.25 -12.93
CA ARG A 235 7.92 -9.01 -12.54
C ARG A 235 8.10 -9.05 -11.02
N THR A 236 7.16 -8.50 -10.26
CA THR A 236 7.21 -8.56 -8.79
C THR A 236 7.00 -9.98 -8.30
N ALA A 237 5.99 -10.69 -8.81
CA ALA A 237 5.73 -12.07 -8.41
C ALA A 237 6.91 -13.02 -8.69
N THR A 238 7.64 -12.82 -9.79
CA THR A 238 8.84 -13.64 -10.10
C THR A 238 9.99 -13.45 -9.11
N LYS A 239 10.01 -12.34 -8.35
CA LYS A 239 11.03 -12.06 -7.33
C LYS A 239 10.65 -12.57 -5.94
N ILE A 240 9.49 -13.22 -5.80
CA ILE A 240 9.04 -13.84 -4.56
C ILE A 240 9.29 -15.35 -4.68
N ASP A 241 10.41 -15.80 -4.10
CA ASP A 241 10.84 -17.20 -4.20
C ASP A 241 9.97 -18.15 -3.38
N ASP A 242 9.50 -17.69 -2.23
CA ASP A 242 8.59 -18.43 -1.34
C ASP A 242 7.24 -18.63 -2.06
N PRO A 243 6.86 -19.89 -2.40
CA PRO A 243 5.68 -20.16 -3.20
C PRO A 243 4.37 -19.78 -2.48
N GLU A 244 4.33 -19.91 -1.15
CA GLU A 244 3.16 -19.53 -0.36
C GLU A 244 2.99 -18.01 -0.36
N MET A 245 4.09 -17.28 -0.13
CA MET A 245 4.06 -15.81 -0.15
C MET A 245 3.75 -15.26 -1.54
N ARG A 246 4.25 -15.92 -2.60
CA ARG A 246 3.92 -15.55 -3.98
C ARG A 246 2.45 -15.78 -4.29
N ALA A 247 1.88 -16.91 -3.85
CA ALA A 247 0.46 -17.18 -4.00
C ALA A 247 -0.39 -16.19 -3.21
N SER A 248 -0.01 -15.88 -1.97
CA SER A 248 -0.65 -14.85 -1.16
C SER A 248 -0.60 -13.48 -1.83
N PHE A 249 0.57 -13.06 -2.34
CA PHE A 249 0.72 -11.78 -3.04
C PHE A 249 -0.21 -11.69 -4.25
N LEU A 250 -0.30 -12.75 -5.04
CA LEU A 250 -1.14 -12.80 -6.23
C LEU A 250 -2.64 -12.80 -5.87
N ASN A 251 -3.04 -13.58 -4.86
CA ASN A 251 -4.45 -13.91 -4.66
C ASN A 251 -5.11 -13.14 -3.51
N ASN A 252 -4.38 -12.73 -2.49
CA ASN A 252 -4.94 -12.11 -1.29
C ASN A 252 -4.93 -10.58 -1.39
N VAL A 253 -3.96 -10.00 -2.11
CA VAL A 253 -3.92 -8.55 -2.34
C VAL A 253 -5.04 -8.17 -3.32
N PRO A 254 -6.02 -7.32 -2.93
CA PRO A 254 -7.21 -7.07 -3.73
C PRO A 254 -6.92 -6.58 -5.15
N VAL A 255 -6.02 -5.60 -5.29
CA VAL A 255 -5.61 -5.05 -6.60
C VAL A 255 -4.94 -6.11 -7.47
N ASN A 256 -4.13 -7.00 -6.91
CA ASN A 256 -3.45 -8.03 -7.68
C ASN A 256 -4.44 -9.08 -8.20
N ARG A 257 -5.43 -9.45 -7.39
CA ARG A 257 -6.53 -10.35 -7.79
C ARG A 257 -7.36 -9.71 -8.91
N GLN A 258 -7.68 -8.42 -8.81
CA GLN A 258 -8.43 -7.68 -9.82
C GLN A 258 -7.67 -7.60 -11.15
N LEU A 259 -6.39 -7.25 -11.11
CA LEU A 259 -5.53 -7.19 -12.30
C LEU A 259 -5.39 -8.55 -12.97
N GLN A 260 -5.27 -9.64 -12.22
CA GLN A 260 -5.27 -11.00 -12.78
C GLN A 260 -6.59 -11.32 -13.47
N ALA A 261 -7.73 -11.05 -12.84
CA ALA A 261 -9.04 -11.29 -13.43
C ALA A 261 -9.29 -10.45 -14.68
N ALA A 262 -8.85 -9.18 -14.69
CA ALA A 262 -8.94 -8.29 -15.84
C ALA A 262 -8.04 -8.77 -17.00
N TRP A 263 -6.82 -9.19 -16.70
CA TRP A 263 -5.88 -9.72 -17.69
C TRP A 263 -6.36 -11.01 -18.36
N GLN A 264 -6.94 -11.94 -17.58
CA GLN A 264 -7.48 -13.18 -18.13
C GLN A 264 -8.67 -12.92 -19.08
N ARG A 265 -9.59 -12.02 -18.70
CA ARG A 265 -10.71 -11.62 -19.56
C ARG A 265 -10.25 -11.01 -20.89
N GLY A 266 -9.30 -10.07 -20.83
CA GLY A 266 -8.77 -9.43 -22.04
C GLY A 266 -8.03 -10.39 -22.98
N ARG A 267 -7.45 -11.49 -22.46
CA ARG A 267 -6.84 -12.54 -23.29
C ARG A 267 -7.86 -13.39 -24.04
N VAL A 268 -8.97 -13.74 -23.38
CA VAL A 268 -10.05 -14.52 -24.00
C VAL A 268 -10.68 -13.73 -25.14
N GLU A 269 -10.98 -12.44 -24.92
CA GLU A 269 -11.56 -11.56 -25.95
C GLU A 269 -10.64 -11.39 -27.19
N THR A 270 -9.31 -11.46 -27.04
CA THR A 270 -8.37 -11.39 -28.17
C THR A 270 -8.19 -12.72 -28.92
N MET A 271 -8.63 -13.85 -28.38
CA MET A 271 -8.59 -15.16 -29.05
C MET A 271 -9.87 -15.47 -29.83
N GLU A 272 -10.94 -14.72 -29.61
CA GLU A 272 -12.25 -14.88 -30.26
C GLU A 272 -12.47 -13.91 -31.45
N LEU A 273 -11.45 -13.12 -31.82
CA LEU A 273 -11.43 -12.21 -32.97
C LEU A 273 -10.44 -12.71 -34.04
#